data_AF-A0A8U0HXJ2-F1
#
_entry.id   AF-A0A8U0HXJ2-F1
#
_cell.length_a   1.000
_cell.length_b   1.000
_cell.length_c   1.000
_cell.angle_alpha   90.00
_cell.angle_beta   90.00
_cell.angle_gamma   90.00
#
_symmetry.space_group_name_H-M   'P 1'
#
loop_
_entity.id
_entity.type
_entity.pdbx_description
1 polymer ?
#
loop_
_entity_poly.entity_id
_entity_poly.type
_entity_poly.pdbx_seq_one_letter_code
_entity_poly.pdbx_strand_id
1 'polypeptide(L)' 'MVSKRRLGASMLLLGLAFVGAFHAVAAVAFDTGLASVGAGLAGISVLSLLVVNLPALGGGSGDDAD' A
#
# COMPACT_ATOMS: atom_id res chain seq x y z
N MET A 1 -10.01 -10.27 -14.79
CA MET A 1 -9.51 -9.03 -15.45
C MET A 1 -9.38 -7.93 -14.40
N VAL A 2 -8.20 -7.35 -14.21
CA VAL A 2 -8.02 -6.23 -13.25
C VAL A 2 -8.78 -5.02 -13.77
N SER A 3 -9.67 -4.45 -12.94
CA SER A 3 -10.41 -3.25 -13.35
C SER A 3 -9.45 -2.05 -13.44
N LYS A 4 -9.62 -1.19 -14.45
CA LYS A 4 -8.84 0.06 -14.58
C LYS A 4 -8.85 0.89 -13.29
N ARG A 5 -9.99 0.86 -12.57
CA ARG A 5 -10.17 1.49 -11.25
C ARG A 5 -9.22 0.91 -10.19
N ARG A 6 -9.09 -0.42 -10.12
CA ARG A 6 -8.21 -1.11 -9.16
C ARG A 6 -6.73 -0.84 -9.45
N LEU A 7 -6.35 -0.78 -10.72
CA LEU A 7 -4.99 -0.42 -11.13
C LEU A 7 -4.67 1.01 -10.72
N GLY A 8 -5.58 1.96 -10.99
CA GLY A 8 -5.41 3.36 -10.59
C GLY A 8 -5.30 3.52 -9.08
N ALA A 9 -6.17 2.86 -8.31
CA ALA A 9 -6.09 2.86 -6.84
C ALA A 9 -4.76 2.28 -6.33
N SER A 10 -4.27 1.20 -6.93
CA SER A 10 -2.99 0.59 -6.54
C SER A 10 -1.80 1.50 -6.85
N MET A 11 -1.79 2.17 -8.00
CA MET A 11 -0.73 3.15 -8.33
C MET A 11 -0.75 4.36 -7.40
N LEU A 12 -1.92 4.87 -7.07
CA LEU A 12 -2.08 5.97 -6.11
C LEU A 12 -1.57 5.58 -4.72
N LEU A 13 -2.01 4.43 -4.20
CA LEU A 13 -1.59 3.93 -2.89
C LEU A 13 -0.10 3.59 -2.85
N LEU A 14 0.47 3.08 -3.95
CA LEU A 14 1.91 2.86 -4.05
C LEU A 14 2.69 4.18 -4.00
N GLY A 15 2.20 5.21 -4.69
CA GLY A 15 2.78 6.56 -4.62
C GLY A 15 2.72 7.14 -3.20
N LEU A 16 1.57 7.02 -2.53
CA LEU A 16 1.41 7.46 -1.14
C LEU A 16 2.33 6.70 -0.17
N ALA A 17 2.49 5.38 -0.37
CA ALA A 17 3.40 4.57 0.42
C ALA A 17 4.85 5.05 0.27
N PHE A 18 5.27 5.35 -0.96
CA PHE A 18 6.60 5.89 -1.25
C PHE A 18 6.82 7.27 -0.61
N VAL A 19 5.86 8.18 -0.75
CA VAL A 19 5.94 9.53 -0.14
C VAL A 19 6.02 9.44 1.38
N GLY A 20 5.23 8.58 2.01
CA GLY A 20 5.28 8.34 3.45
C GLY A 20 6.64 7.82 3.90
N ALA A 21 7.19 6.83 3.20
CA ALA A 21 8.50 6.26 3.51
C ALA A 21 9.63 7.31 3.34
N PHE A 22 9.61 8.08 2.25
CA PHE A 22 10.55 9.17 2.03
C PHE A 22 10.46 10.22 3.14
N HIS A 23 9.24 10.61 3.53
CA HIS A 23 9.05 11.58 4.61
C HIS A 23 9.54 11.05 5.96
N ALA A 24 9.35 9.76 6.25
CA ALA A 24 9.89 9.13 7.46
C ALA A 24 11.43 9.18 7.48
N VAL A 25 12.07 8.83 6.36
CA VAL A 25 13.54 8.89 6.23
C VAL A 25 14.04 10.33 6.37
N ALA A 26 13.39 11.29 5.72
CA ALA A 26 13.73 12.69 5.83
C ALA A 26 13.56 13.21 7.26
N ALA A 27 12.46 12.85 7.94
CA ALA A 27 12.23 13.25 9.32
C ALA A 27 13.27 12.69 10.29
N VAL A 28 13.77 11.47 10.05
CA VAL A 28 14.89 10.89 10.81
C VAL A 28 16.20 11.60 10.48
N ALA A 29 16.47 11.90 9.20
CA ALA A 29 17.70 12.53 8.77
C ALA A 29 17.85 13.98 9.25
N PHE A 30 16.74 14.71 9.37
CA PHE A 30 16.71 16.12 9.81
C PHE A 30 16.19 16.30 11.24
N ASP A 31 15.98 15.21 11.98
CA ASP A 31 15.51 15.18 13.38
C ASP A 31 14.30 16.09 13.66
N THR A 32 13.30 16.02 12.78
CA THR A 32 12.11 16.88 12.86
C THR A 32 11.05 16.34 13.84
N GLY A 33 11.24 15.13 14.36
CA GLY A 33 10.27 14.44 15.20
C GLY A 33 9.02 13.90 14.48
N LEU A 34 8.90 14.08 13.17
CA LEU A 34 7.71 13.70 12.38
C LEU A 34 7.81 12.30 11.73
N ALA A 35 8.77 11.48 12.16
CA ALA A 35 8.99 10.16 11.58
C ALA A 35 7.76 9.24 11.69
N SER A 36 6.98 9.37 12.77
CA SER A 36 5.73 8.63 12.99
C SER A 36 4.65 8.96 11.96
N VAL A 37 4.60 10.21 11.47
CA VAL A 37 3.63 10.64 10.45
C VAL A 37 3.95 9.97 9.11
N GLY A 38 5.23 10.01 8.70
CA GLY A 38 5.68 9.34 7.47
C GLY A 38 5.47 7.82 7.54
N ALA A 39 5.85 7.20 8.65
CA ALA A 39 5.67 5.77 8.88
C ALA A 39 4.18 5.37 8.89
N GLY A 40 3.32 6.17 9.54
CA GLY A 40 1.88 5.96 9.56
C GLY A 40 1.25 6.05 8.17
N LEU A 41 1.61 7.09 7.39
CA LEU A 41 1.12 7.25 6.02
C LEU A 41 1.56 6.09 5.12
N ALA A 42 2.82 5.67 5.24
CA ALA A 42 3.35 4.51 4.51
C ALA A 42 2.60 3.22 4.89
N GLY A 43 2.43 2.97 6.19
CA GLY A 43 1.76 1.78 6.71
C GLY A 43 0.31 1.67 6.27
N ILE A 44 -0.47 2.74 6.39
CA ILE A 44 -1.89 2.76 5.97
C ILE A 44 -2.00 2.55 4.46
N SER A 45 -1.10 3.14 3.67
CA SER A 45 -1.10 2.98 2.21
C SER A 45 -0.81 1.54 1.79
N VAL A 46 0.17 0.88 2.44
CA VAL A 46 0.48 -0.54 2.20
C VAL A 46 -0.67 -1.45 2.66
N LEU A 47 -1.27 -1.20 3.82
CA LEU A 47 -2.42 -1.97 4.28
C LEU A 47 -3.60 -1.83 3.31
N SER A 48 -3.84 -0.62 2.81
CA SER A 48 -4.87 -0.36 1.80
C SER A 48 -4.57 -1.08 0.48
N LEU A 49 -3.31 -1.16 0.07
CA LEU A 49 -2.89 -1.95 -1.10
C LEU A 49 -3.25 -3.41 -0.93
N LEU A 50 -3.00 -3.98 0.25
CA LEU A 50 -3.35 -5.38 0.55
C LEU A 50 -4.86 -5.59 0.48
N VAL A 51 -5.65 -4.72 1.10
CA VAL A 51 -7.13 -4.81 1.07
C VAL A 51 -7.67 -4.71 -0.35
N VAL A 52 -7.20 -3.73 -1.13
CA VAL A 52 -7.59 -3.58 -2.55
C VAL A 52 -7.18 -4.80 -3.38
N ASN A 53 -6.06 -5.43 -3.04
CA ASN A 53 -5.52 -6.56 -3.79
C ASN A 53 -5.95 -7.96 -3.29
N LEU A 54 -6.62 -8.06 -2.15
CA LEU A 54 -7.01 -9.31 -1.49
C LEU A 54 -7.78 -10.30 -2.40
N PRO A 55 -8.75 -9.88 -3.23
CA PRO A 55 -9.45 -10.81 -4.14
C PRO A 55 -8.54 -11.50 -5.17
N ALA A 56 -7.36 -10.93 -5.47
CA ALA A 56 -6.39 -11.55 -6.36
C ALA A 56 -5.43 -12.51 -5.65
N LEU A 57 -5.37 -12.45 -4.31
CA LEU A 57 -4.54 -13.33 -3.48
C LEU A 57 -5.29 -14.59 -3.03
N GLY A 58 -6.64 -14.55 -3.00
CA GLY A 58 -7.49 -15.66 -2.56
C GLY A 58 -8.00 -16.61 -3.65
N GLY A 59 -7.75 -16.35 -4.92
CA GLY A 59 -8.24 -17.17 -6.05
C GLY A 59 -7.41 -18.42 -6.37
N GLY A 60 -6.64 -18.94 -5.39
CA GLY A 60 -5.67 -20.02 -5.58
C GLY A 60 -6.02 -21.35 -4.91
N SER A 61 -7.22 -21.54 -4.37
CA SER A 61 -7.62 -22.86 -3.84
C SER A 61 -9.12 -23.09 -3.94
N GLY A 62 -9.51 -24.05 -4.79
CA GLY A 62 -10.63 -24.94 -4.51
C GLY A 62 -11.88 -24.84 -5.39
N ASP A 63 -11.74 -24.77 -6.72
CA ASP A 63 -12.88 -24.97 -7.62
C ASP A 63 -12.51 -25.87 -8.83
N ASP A 64 -11.92 -27.03 -8.51
CA ASP A 64 -11.77 -28.18 -9.42
C ASP A 64 -12.20 -29.44 -8.64
N ALA A 65 -13.50 -29.67 -8.56
CA ALA A 65 -14.07 -30.97 -8.19
C ALA A 65 -15.42 -31.11 -8.92
N ASP A 66 -15.33 -31.51 -10.19
CA ASP A 66 -16.43 -32.14 -10.93
C ASP A 66 -16.75 -33.52 -10.33
#